data_AF-A0AA42DQZ6-F1
#
_entry.id   AF-A0AA42DQZ6-F1
#
_cell.length_a   1.000
_cell.length_b   1.000
_cell.length_c   1.000
_cell.angle_alpha   90.00
_cell.angle_beta   90.00
_cell.angle_gamma   90.00
#
_symmetry.space_group_name_H-M   'P 1'
#
loop_
_entity.id
_entity.type
_entity.pdbx_description
1 polymer ?
#
loop_
_entity_poly.entity_id
_entity_poly.type
_entity_poly.pdbx_seq_one_letter_code
_entity_poly.pdbx_strand_id
1 'polypeptide(L)'
;MWIFDCLQIPLDEIKTAYPNESESQAAFMLSDLWARGEVKMPVAKRAILDCHAVAKSIDNDYFIALYHAVGQGCATVHVETHALGLVFYELTAIVIKNNYQNYQYEVTKKIQYYMNRLLWWQENIEVFEHQRSWANFLVKPNKPNKEALLYVKDTHAKGKL
;
A
#
# COMPACT_ATOMS: atom_id res chain seq x y z
N MET A 1 7.44 -4.06 3.32
CA MET A 1 8.26 -3.50 2.22
C MET A 1 7.66 -3.66 0.85
N TRP A 2 7.07 -4.81 0.51
CA TRP A 2 6.43 -5.01 -0.79
C TRP A 2 5.44 -3.90 -1.20
N ILE A 3 4.64 -3.35 -0.26
CA ILE A 3 3.76 -2.20 -0.55
C ILE A 3 4.52 -0.95 -0.97
N PHE A 4 5.63 -0.60 -0.30
CA PHE A 4 6.42 0.60 -0.61
C PHE A 4 7.09 0.52 -1.97
N ASP A 5 7.48 -0.69 -2.34
CA ASP A 5 8.01 -0.99 -3.65
C ASP A 5 6.91 -0.96 -4.73
N CYS A 6 5.74 -1.56 -4.48
CA CYS A 6 4.58 -1.45 -5.37
C CYS A 6 4.08 -0.01 -5.55
N LEU A 7 4.20 0.84 -4.53
CA LEU A 7 3.77 2.25 -4.55
C LEU A 7 4.47 3.09 -5.63
N GLN A 8 5.65 2.68 -6.11
CA GLN A 8 6.35 3.43 -7.16
C GLN A 8 5.51 3.52 -8.43
N ILE A 9 4.77 2.46 -8.78
CA ILE A 9 3.94 2.43 -10.01
C ILE A 9 2.86 3.53 -10.00
N PRO A 10 1.94 3.60 -9.00
CA PRO A 10 0.94 4.65 -8.97
C PRO A 10 1.54 6.05 -8.75
N LEU A 11 2.66 6.17 -8.03
CA LEU A 11 3.37 7.46 -7.89
C LEU A 11 3.90 7.97 -9.23
N ASP A 12 4.52 7.10 -10.04
CA ASP A 12 5.03 7.46 -11.37
C ASP A 12 3.90 7.84 -12.33
N GLU A 13 2.76 7.13 -12.27
CA GLU A 13 1.58 7.48 -13.05
C GLU A 13 0.99 8.84 -12.66
N ILE A 14 0.85 9.11 -11.34
CA ILE A 14 0.40 10.42 -10.84
C ILE A 14 1.36 11.52 -11.27
N LYS A 15 2.67 11.35 -11.04
CA LYS A 15 3.70 12.34 -11.38
C LYS A 15 3.73 12.65 -12.88
N THR A 16 3.49 11.65 -13.72
CA THR A 16 3.43 11.84 -15.18
C THR A 16 2.24 12.72 -15.59
N ALA A 17 1.08 12.52 -14.96
CA ALA A 17 -0.13 13.27 -15.29
C ALA A 17 -0.21 14.63 -14.59
N TYR A 18 0.31 14.74 -13.37
CA TYR A 18 0.27 15.92 -12.51
C TYR A 18 1.68 16.26 -12.01
N PRO A 19 2.58 16.77 -12.87
CA PRO A 19 3.99 16.97 -12.52
C PRO A 19 4.25 18.01 -11.42
N ASN A 20 3.26 18.87 -11.14
CA ASN A 20 3.33 19.88 -10.08
C ASN A 20 2.67 19.40 -8.77
N GLU A 21 2.05 18.22 -8.76
CA GLU A 21 1.53 17.61 -7.55
C GLU A 21 2.69 17.05 -6.72
N SER A 22 2.63 17.24 -5.41
CA SER A 22 3.75 16.91 -4.51
C SER A 22 3.32 16.12 -3.27
N GLU A 23 2.03 16.08 -2.98
CA GLU A 23 1.43 15.52 -1.78
C GLU A 23 1.55 13.99 -1.76
N SER A 24 1.39 13.33 -2.89
CA SER A 24 1.54 11.88 -3.06
C SER A 24 3.00 11.45 -2.80
N GLN A 25 3.95 12.18 -3.37
CA GLN A 25 5.38 11.97 -3.14
C GLN A 25 5.77 12.27 -1.69
N ALA A 26 5.24 13.34 -1.10
CA ALA A 26 5.46 13.69 0.30
C ALA A 26 4.90 12.62 1.24
N ALA A 27 3.70 12.09 0.96
CA ALA A 27 3.11 10.99 1.73
C ALA A 27 4.00 9.74 1.69
N PHE A 28 4.52 9.37 0.52
CA PHE A 28 5.46 8.26 0.38
C PHE A 28 6.73 8.48 1.19
N MET A 29 7.40 9.61 1.00
CA MET A 29 8.68 9.92 1.67
C MET A 29 8.55 9.98 3.19
N LEU A 30 7.51 10.66 3.70
CA LEU A 30 7.29 10.78 5.14
C LEU A 30 6.84 9.46 5.77
N SER A 31 6.13 8.62 5.04
CA SER A 31 5.78 7.27 5.50
C SER A 31 7.01 6.36 5.53
N ASP A 32 7.95 6.53 4.59
CA ASP A 32 9.23 5.80 4.60
C ASP A 32 10.10 6.22 5.79
N LEU A 33 10.23 7.53 6.02
CA LEU A 33 10.90 8.08 7.20
C LEU A 33 10.25 7.60 8.50
N TRP A 34 8.91 7.52 8.52
CA TRP A 34 8.19 7.02 9.68
C TRP A 34 8.45 5.53 9.92
N ALA A 35 8.47 4.71 8.86
CA ALA A 35 8.81 3.30 8.95
C ALA A 35 10.25 3.08 9.47
N ARG A 36 11.16 4.02 9.20
CA ARG A 36 12.53 4.04 9.74
C ARG A 36 12.65 4.61 11.15
N GLY A 37 11.58 5.19 11.69
CA GLY A 37 11.57 5.80 13.03
C GLY A 37 12.16 7.21 13.08
N GLU A 38 12.39 7.84 11.93
CA GLU A 38 13.04 9.16 11.82
C GLU A 38 12.05 10.31 12.00
N VAL A 39 10.77 10.09 11.70
CA VAL A 39 9.68 11.03 11.99
C VAL A 39 8.57 10.35 12.81
N LYS A 40 7.81 11.15 13.55
CA LYS A 40 6.69 10.66 14.35
C LYS A 40 5.44 10.46 13.47
N MET A 41 4.60 9.51 13.86
CA MET A 41 3.33 9.20 13.19
C MET A 41 2.49 10.44 12.80
N PRO A 42 2.29 11.48 13.65
CA PRO A 42 1.47 12.63 13.25
C PRO A 42 1.98 13.36 12.00
N VAL A 43 3.28 13.36 11.75
CA VAL A 43 3.90 13.97 10.57
C VAL A 43 3.52 13.18 9.31
N ALA A 44 3.76 11.86 9.31
CA ALA A 44 3.39 11.01 8.19
C ALA A 44 1.86 10.97 7.98
N LYS A 45 1.08 10.88 9.07
CA LYS A 45 -0.38 10.90 9.00
C LYS A 45 -0.91 12.16 8.34
N ARG A 46 -0.34 13.34 8.63
CA ARG A 46 -0.76 14.58 7.98
C ARG A 46 -0.55 14.48 6.46
N ALA A 47 0.64 14.09 6.01
CA ALA A 47 0.94 13.95 4.59
C ALA A 47 0.05 12.90 3.89
N ILE A 48 -0.23 11.77 4.54
CA ILE A 48 -1.18 10.75 4.03
C ILE A 48 -2.59 11.35 3.83
N LEU A 49 -3.06 12.13 4.80
CA LEU A 49 -4.37 12.79 4.71
C LEU A 49 -4.40 13.87 3.62
N ASP A 50 -3.29 14.59 3.44
CA ASP A 50 -3.17 15.60 2.40
C ASP A 50 -3.20 14.94 1.00
N CYS A 51 -2.48 13.82 0.82
CA CYS A 51 -2.58 12.99 -0.40
C CYS A 51 -4.03 12.52 -0.67
N HIS A 52 -4.77 12.09 0.36
CA HIS A 52 -6.20 11.75 0.19
C HIS A 52 -7.06 12.97 -0.15
N ALA A 53 -6.70 14.15 0.33
CA ALA A 53 -7.45 15.37 0.05
C ALA A 53 -7.33 15.80 -1.41
N VAL A 54 -6.19 15.54 -2.06
CA VAL A 54 -5.98 15.82 -3.50
C VAL A 54 -7.05 15.16 -4.36
N ALA A 55 -7.51 13.96 -4.01
CA ALA A 55 -8.56 13.25 -4.75
C ALA A 55 -9.85 14.08 -4.91
N LYS A 56 -10.12 15.06 -4.02
CA LYS A 56 -11.30 15.94 -4.11
C LYS A 56 -11.19 17.03 -5.18
N SER A 57 -9.98 17.32 -5.64
CA SER A 57 -9.71 18.35 -6.66
C SER A 57 -9.41 17.75 -8.05
N ILE A 58 -9.56 16.44 -8.20
CA ILE A 58 -9.24 15.72 -9.44
C ILE A 58 -10.55 15.38 -10.14
N ASP A 59 -10.67 15.73 -11.41
CA ASP A 59 -11.83 15.39 -12.26
C ASP A 59 -11.49 14.19 -13.17
N ASN A 60 -10.98 13.12 -12.56
CA ASN A 60 -10.63 11.88 -13.24
C ASN A 60 -10.64 10.71 -12.26
N ASP A 61 -11.64 9.84 -12.38
CA ASP A 61 -11.87 8.69 -11.50
C ASP A 61 -10.67 7.73 -11.42
N TYR A 62 -9.91 7.60 -12.51
CA TYR A 62 -8.69 6.80 -12.52
C TYR A 62 -7.68 7.31 -11.49
N PHE A 63 -7.39 8.61 -11.53
CA PHE A 63 -6.42 9.22 -10.64
C PHE A 63 -6.96 9.37 -9.22
N ILE A 64 -8.25 9.62 -9.04
CA ILE A 64 -8.91 9.55 -7.72
C ILE A 64 -8.61 8.20 -7.05
N ALA A 65 -8.80 7.10 -7.78
CA ALA A 65 -8.49 5.76 -7.28
C ALA A 65 -6.98 5.61 -6.96
N LEU A 66 -6.07 6.12 -7.80
CA LEU A 66 -4.63 6.07 -7.51
C LEU A 66 -4.24 6.87 -6.25
N TYR A 67 -4.80 8.07 -6.02
CA TYR A 67 -4.53 8.83 -4.77
C TYR A 67 -5.01 8.06 -3.53
N HIS A 68 -6.17 7.38 -3.61
CA HIS A 68 -6.61 6.52 -2.53
C HIS A 68 -5.70 5.30 -2.34
N ALA A 69 -5.21 4.71 -3.42
CA ALA A 69 -4.25 3.61 -3.39
C ALA A 69 -2.95 4.03 -2.69
N VAL A 70 -2.40 5.20 -3.06
CA VAL A 70 -1.17 5.76 -2.47
C VAL A 70 -1.35 6.04 -0.98
N GLY A 71 -2.43 6.72 -0.59
CA GLY A 71 -2.69 7.03 0.82
C GLY A 71 -2.84 5.78 1.68
N GLN A 72 -3.55 4.75 1.20
CA GLN A 72 -3.67 3.47 1.90
C GLN A 72 -2.34 2.72 1.96
N GLY A 73 -1.60 2.65 0.86
CA GLY A 73 -0.28 2.02 0.83
C GLY A 73 0.66 2.65 1.86
N CYS A 74 0.72 3.98 1.91
CA CYS A 74 1.50 4.73 2.89
C CYS A 74 1.07 4.45 4.34
N ALA A 75 -0.23 4.31 4.58
CA ALA A 75 -0.79 3.98 5.90
C ALA A 75 -0.46 2.55 6.39
N THR A 76 0.10 1.68 5.55
CA THR A 76 0.54 0.32 5.94
C THR A 76 1.56 0.31 7.08
N VAL A 77 2.31 1.39 7.26
CA VAL A 77 3.22 1.55 8.41
C VAL A 77 2.46 1.54 9.75
N HIS A 78 1.19 1.97 9.76
CA HIS A 78 0.35 1.96 10.94
C HIS A 78 -0.06 0.54 11.34
N VAL A 79 -0.66 -0.19 10.39
CA VAL A 79 -1.20 -1.55 10.53
C VAL A 79 -1.19 -2.26 9.19
N GLU A 80 -1.00 -3.58 9.23
CA GLU A 80 -0.84 -4.44 8.05
C GLU A 80 -2.06 -4.47 7.11
N THR A 81 -3.26 -4.23 7.63
CA THR A 81 -4.51 -4.29 6.85
C THR A 81 -4.63 -3.16 5.82
N HIS A 82 -3.95 -2.04 6.03
CA HIS A 82 -3.90 -0.95 5.03
C HIS A 82 -3.19 -1.36 3.73
N ALA A 83 -2.36 -2.41 3.75
CA ALA A 83 -1.73 -2.95 2.55
C ALA A 83 -2.75 -3.36 1.49
N LEU A 84 -3.88 -3.93 1.92
CA LEU A 84 -4.97 -4.33 1.02
C LEU A 84 -5.65 -3.13 0.38
N GLY A 85 -5.60 -1.95 1.02
CA GLY A 85 -6.14 -0.72 0.45
C GLY A 85 -5.43 -0.30 -0.84
N LEU A 86 -4.09 -0.39 -0.90
CA LEU A 86 -3.35 -0.18 -2.16
C LEU A 86 -3.88 -1.10 -3.25
N VAL A 87 -3.94 -2.40 -2.94
CA VAL A 87 -4.36 -3.43 -3.90
C VAL A 87 -5.76 -3.14 -4.42
N PHE A 88 -6.73 -2.89 -3.56
CA PHE A 88 -8.12 -2.66 -3.99
C PHE A 88 -8.29 -1.40 -4.84
N TYR A 89 -7.68 -0.29 -4.43
CA TYR A 89 -7.84 0.97 -5.16
C TYR A 89 -7.07 0.97 -6.49
N GLU A 90 -5.87 0.38 -6.57
CA GLU A 90 -5.15 0.30 -7.84
C GLU A 90 -5.83 -0.70 -8.81
N LEU A 91 -6.41 -1.80 -8.31
CA LEU A 91 -7.25 -2.67 -9.14
C LEU A 91 -8.52 -1.96 -9.63
N THR A 92 -9.13 -1.12 -8.78
CA THR A 92 -10.27 -0.28 -9.17
C THR A 92 -9.85 0.73 -10.25
N ALA A 93 -8.68 1.34 -10.12
CA ALA A 93 -8.11 2.22 -11.14
C ALA A 93 -7.95 1.48 -12.48
N ILE A 94 -7.45 0.24 -12.49
CA ILE A 94 -7.34 -0.57 -13.71
C ILE A 94 -8.72 -0.81 -14.34
N VAL A 95 -9.74 -1.13 -13.56
CA VAL A 95 -11.12 -1.33 -14.05
C VAL A 95 -11.66 -0.04 -14.69
N ILE A 96 -11.46 1.11 -14.02
CA ILE A 96 -11.89 2.43 -14.51
C ILE A 96 -11.15 2.79 -15.81
N LYS A 97 -9.83 2.60 -15.86
CA LYS A 97 -8.99 2.86 -17.05
C LYS A 97 -9.45 2.10 -18.29
N ASN A 98 -10.01 0.92 -18.08
CA ASN A 98 -10.56 0.06 -19.13
C ASN A 98 -12.07 0.28 -19.38
N ASN A 99 -12.65 1.37 -18.84
CA ASN A 99 -14.08 1.69 -18.95
C ASN A 99 -14.99 0.53 -18.54
N TYR A 100 -14.60 -0.25 -17.52
CA TYR A 100 -15.33 -1.42 -17.05
C TYR A 100 -15.49 -2.55 -18.09
N GLN A 101 -14.72 -2.53 -19.18
CA GLN A 101 -14.74 -3.53 -20.25
C GLN A 101 -13.42 -4.30 -20.31
N ASN A 102 -13.46 -5.61 -20.57
CA ASN A 102 -12.27 -6.45 -20.84
C ASN A 102 -11.09 -6.32 -19.85
N TYR A 103 -11.34 -5.85 -18.61
CA TYR A 103 -10.30 -5.55 -17.62
C TYR A 103 -9.74 -6.80 -16.93
N GLN A 104 -10.37 -7.97 -17.11
CA GLN A 104 -10.07 -9.18 -16.35
C GLN A 104 -8.62 -9.62 -16.52
N TYR A 105 -8.07 -9.47 -17.73
CA TYR A 105 -6.67 -9.79 -18.02
C TYR A 105 -5.72 -8.88 -17.22
N GLU A 106 -5.90 -7.55 -17.31
CA GLU A 106 -5.04 -6.58 -16.61
C GLU A 106 -5.16 -6.69 -15.08
N VAL A 107 -6.37 -6.90 -14.56
CA VAL A 107 -6.60 -7.16 -13.13
C VAL A 107 -5.88 -8.42 -12.68
N THR A 108 -6.02 -9.53 -13.42
CA THR A 108 -5.35 -10.81 -13.08
C THR A 108 -3.84 -10.66 -13.09
N LYS A 109 -3.31 -9.99 -14.12
CA LYS A 109 -1.88 -9.69 -14.25
C LYS A 109 -1.37 -8.84 -13.07
N LYS A 110 -2.12 -7.81 -12.65
CA LYS A 110 -1.74 -6.98 -11.51
C LYS A 110 -1.81 -7.74 -10.18
N ILE A 111 -2.81 -8.60 -9.99
CA ILE A 111 -2.88 -9.51 -8.82
C ILE A 111 -1.64 -10.41 -8.76
N GLN A 112 -1.28 -11.04 -9.88
CA GLN A 112 -0.08 -11.88 -9.95
C GLN A 112 1.20 -11.08 -9.64
N TYR A 113 1.30 -9.85 -10.14
CA TYR A 113 2.41 -8.96 -9.80
C TYR A 113 2.51 -8.72 -8.28
N TYR A 114 1.41 -8.40 -7.59
CA TYR A 114 1.43 -8.22 -6.14
C TYR A 114 1.86 -9.48 -5.38
N MET A 115 1.32 -10.64 -5.78
CA MET A 115 1.69 -11.91 -5.18
C MET A 115 3.18 -12.19 -5.35
N ASN A 116 3.73 -11.94 -6.53
CA ASN A 116 5.16 -12.11 -6.80
C ASN A 116 6.01 -11.15 -5.97
N ARG A 117 5.62 -9.86 -5.83
CA ARG A 117 6.36 -8.91 -4.98
C ARG A 117 6.27 -9.28 -3.51
N LEU A 118 5.12 -9.72 -3.02
CA LEU A 118 4.95 -10.19 -1.65
C LEU A 118 5.87 -11.36 -1.35
N LEU A 119 5.84 -12.40 -2.18
CA LEU A 119 6.68 -13.60 -2.02
C LEU A 119 8.17 -13.27 -2.14
N TRP A 120 8.55 -12.44 -3.12
CA TRP A 120 9.92 -12.00 -3.27
C TRP A 120 10.42 -11.28 -2.02
N TRP A 121 9.64 -10.33 -1.48
CA TRP A 121 10.03 -9.63 -0.25
C TRP A 121 10.06 -10.55 0.96
N GLN A 122 9.18 -11.56 1.04
CA GLN A 122 9.22 -12.55 2.10
C GLN A 122 10.54 -13.33 2.10
N GLU A 123 11.05 -13.70 0.92
CA GLU A 123 12.27 -14.47 0.77
C GLU A 123 13.56 -13.62 0.86
N ASN A 124 13.47 -12.31 0.59
CA ASN A 124 14.65 -11.46 0.44
C ASN A 124 14.77 -10.36 1.51
N ILE A 125 13.87 -10.29 2.50
CA ILE A 125 13.88 -9.20 3.48
C ILE A 125 15.20 -9.10 4.27
N GLU A 126 15.81 -10.23 4.60
CA GLU A 126 17.05 -10.31 5.39
C GLU A 126 18.24 -9.66 4.66
N VAL A 127 18.24 -9.69 3.32
CA VAL A 127 19.28 -9.03 2.49
C VAL A 127 19.33 -7.53 2.75
N PHE A 128 18.19 -6.92 3.10
CA PHE A 128 18.05 -5.49 3.33
C PHE A 128 18.07 -5.12 4.82
N GLU A 129 18.07 -6.10 5.72
CA GLU A 129 17.96 -5.89 7.17
C GLU A 129 19.19 -5.13 7.73
N HIS A 130 20.37 -5.35 7.14
CA HIS A 130 21.58 -4.62 7.52
C HIS A 130 21.73 -3.24 6.85
N GLN A 131 20.93 -2.96 5.83
CA GLN A 131 21.00 -1.70 5.06
C GLN A 131 19.97 -0.67 5.53
N ARG A 132 19.02 -1.06 6.38
CA ARG A 132 17.89 -0.21 6.78
C ARG A 132 17.54 -0.39 8.25
N SER A 133 17.48 0.72 8.99
CA SER A 133 16.92 0.74 10.34
C SER A 133 15.39 0.78 10.27
N TRP A 134 14.73 -0.08 11.03
CA TRP A 134 13.27 -0.08 11.19
C TRP A 134 12.88 0.55 12.53
N ALA A 135 11.74 1.24 12.55
CA ALA A 135 11.18 1.72 13.81
C ALA A 135 10.87 0.54 14.75
N ASN A 136 11.16 0.69 16.03
CA ASN A 136 10.95 -0.36 17.04
C ASN A 136 9.52 -0.90 17.09
N PHE A 137 8.52 -0.09 16.72
CA PHE A 137 7.12 -0.53 16.69
C PHE A 137 6.78 -1.43 15.49
N LEU A 138 7.66 -1.54 14.48
CA LEU A 138 7.53 -2.50 13.37
C LEU A 138 8.30 -3.79 13.65
N VAL A 139 9.45 -3.69 14.31
CA VAL A 139 10.28 -4.83 14.71
C VAL A 139 9.67 -5.50 15.93
N LYS A 140 8.71 -6.39 15.72
CA LYS A 140 8.09 -7.18 16.80
C LYS A 140 8.54 -8.63 16.69
N PRO A 141 9.71 -9.00 17.25
CA PRO A 141 10.08 -10.39 17.31
C PRO A 141 8.99 -11.16 18.08
N ASN A 142 8.46 -12.21 17.46
CA ASN A 142 7.51 -13.16 18.05
C ASN A 142 6.06 -12.67 18.30
N LYS A 143 5.60 -11.57 17.67
CA LYS A 143 4.17 -11.24 17.72
C LYS A 143 3.41 -11.97 16.62
N PRO A 144 2.45 -12.86 16.95
CA PRO A 144 1.69 -13.57 15.92
C PRO A 144 0.86 -12.60 15.08
N ASN A 145 0.76 -12.87 13.79
CA ASN A 145 -0.11 -12.13 12.88
C ASN A 145 -1.56 -12.27 13.35
N LYS A 146 -2.18 -11.14 13.73
CA LYS A 146 -3.53 -11.13 14.30
C LYS A 146 -4.58 -11.60 13.31
N GLU A 147 -4.45 -11.21 12.04
CA GLU A 147 -5.35 -11.62 10.96
C GLU A 147 -5.24 -13.13 10.69
N ALA A 148 -4.02 -13.68 10.71
CA ALA A 148 -3.82 -15.11 10.60
C ALA A 148 -4.47 -15.88 11.75
N LEU A 149 -4.35 -15.38 12.98
CA LEU A 149 -5.02 -15.98 14.14
C LEU A 149 -6.56 -15.89 14.06
N LEU A 150 -7.10 -14.79 13.54
CA LEU A 150 -8.54 -14.63 13.30
C LEU A 150 -9.03 -15.63 12.25
N TYR A 151 -8.31 -15.75 11.13
CA TYR A 151 -8.63 -16.71 10.07
C TYR A 151 -8.65 -18.16 10.59
N VAL A 152 -7.66 -18.55 11.41
CA VAL A 152 -7.60 -19.88 12.03
C VAL A 152 -8.80 -20.11 12.97
N LYS A 153 -9.17 -19.11 13.79
CA LYS A 153 -10.35 -19.21 14.66
C LYS A 153 -11.64 -19.38 13.85
N ASP A 154 -11.82 -18.60 12.79
CA ASP A 154 -13.03 -18.63 11.96
C ASP A 154 -13.16 -19.92 11.16
N THR A 155 -12.04 -20.46 10.66
CA THR A 155 -12.03 -21.76 9.95
C THR A 155 -12.29 -22.93 10.89
N HIS A 156 -11.72 -22.94 12.10
CA HIS A 156 -12.03 -23.95 13.12
C HIS A 156 -13.48 -23.87 13.64
N ALA A 157 -14.07 -22.68 13.70
CA ALA A 157 -15.48 -22.50 14.04
C ALA A 157 -16.41 -23.03 12.93
N LYS A 158 -16.03 -22.89 11.66
CA LYS A 158 -16.82 -23.35 10.50
C LYS A 158 -16.64 -24.84 10.17
N GLY A 159 -15.53 -25.47 10.59
CA GLY A 159 -15.25 -26.90 10.38
C GLY A 159 -15.78 -27.85 11.46
N LYS A 160 -16.61 -27.37 12.40
CA LYS A 160 -17.24 -28.15 13.47
C LYS A 160 -18.73 -28.47 13.21
N LEU A 161 -19.18 -28.38 11.97
CA LEU A 161 -20.52 -28.79 11.53
C LEU A 161 -20.48 -30.16 10.86
#